data_AF-A0A1B7N9U0-F1
#
_entry.id   AF-A0A1B7N9U0-F1
#
_cell.length_a   1.000
_cell.length_b   1.000
_cell.length_c   1.000
_cell.angle_alpha   90.00
_cell.angle_beta   90.00
_cell.angle_gamma   90.00
#
_symmetry.space_group_name_H-M   'P 1'
#
loop_
_entity.id
_entity.type
_entity.pdbx_description
1 polymer ?
#
loop_
_entity_poly.entity_id
_entity_poly.type
_entity_poly.pdbx_seq_one_letter_code
_entity_poly.pdbx_strand_id
1 'polypeptide(L)'
;MGVLHDLPVEVWRQILALLIRSPSVLLSDREDPFSEVRDIDIFMNKDVKTQSALRLVCKDWHEVVTELAYEHLRLTSMEEVTAVANHLEESQGHPRNIALGTCILRIDLTLRDPTDQYSKALVRILRCTPNLEILVTSNVYVAMHPNSHLISPQGQTPTEIIDVLVKTCSRSLRRVEWTSNEYPSWTDLMRVLRSATGIKSLTLANIYGSLTEKPHQRLILPSLKTLVLGDSPSFSHASLGNVPLNALLTMLAKSPEQLPSLERLEGFSPFSPDFLRTHGSKVRIVRTVAFTPLLHEIIATCPNLHTFITIFPHHILDLLSHPSLKRIGIFPISEDPVGVPQAIFSAYIMKPLEDLMCQIDESRLPKLAQVRIRNVGTLANIMEHPEFLQRWWKRWHLRDVRFDDKDGRPFHLSSQDDDVLVEPQ
;
A
#
# COMPACT_ATOMS: atom_id res chain seq x y z
N MET A 1 3.19 -41.35 -19.51
CA MET A 1 3.50 -40.37 -18.45
C MET A 1 5.01 -40.05 -18.36
N GLY A 2 5.79 -40.17 -19.44
CA GLY A 2 7.26 -40.24 -19.35
C GLY A 2 8.03 -39.04 -19.92
N VAL A 3 7.57 -37.80 -19.73
CA VAL A 3 8.32 -36.60 -20.19
C VAL A 3 8.40 -35.51 -19.12
N LEU A 4 7.45 -35.46 -18.19
CA LEU A 4 7.45 -34.42 -17.15
C LEU A 4 8.53 -34.65 -16.09
N HIS A 5 8.77 -35.90 -15.68
CA HIS A 5 9.78 -36.20 -14.65
C HIS A 5 11.22 -35.85 -15.04
N ASP A 6 11.51 -35.80 -16.35
CA ASP A 6 12.85 -35.54 -16.86
C ASP A 6 13.13 -34.06 -17.10
N LEU A 7 12.23 -33.15 -16.71
CA LEU A 7 12.47 -31.71 -16.80
C LEU A 7 13.58 -31.29 -15.82
N PRO A 8 14.51 -30.42 -16.24
CA PRO A 8 15.52 -29.84 -15.36
C PRO A 8 14.89 -29.13 -14.15
N VAL A 9 15.59 -29.16 -13.00
CA VAL A 9 15.10 -28.55 -11.75
C VAL A 9 14.81 -27.05 -11.89
N GLU A 10 15.51 -26.36 -12.79
CA GLU A 10 15.31 -24.95 -13.10
C GLU A 10 13.94 -24.70 -13.76
N VAL A 11 13.51 -25.62 -14.65
CA VAL A 11 12.20 -25.56 -15.29
C VAL A 11 11.12 -25.82 -14.24
N TRP A 12 11.31 -26.83 -13.39
CA TRP A 12 10.40 -27.09 -12.27
C TRP A 12 10.31 -25.91 -11.31
N ARG A 13 11.42 -25.25 -10.97
CA ARG A 13 11.42 -24.07 -10.11
C ARG A 13 10.58 -22.94 -10.71
N GLN A 14 10.64 -22.71 -12.02
CA GLN A 14 9.80 -21.68 -12.67
C GLN A 14 8.31 -22.05 -12.58
N ILE A 15 7.95 -23.30 -12.85
CA ILE A 15 6.56 -23.78 -12.74
C ILE A 15 6.05 -23.67 -11.30
N LEU A 16 6.82 -24.17 -10.33
CA LEU A 16 6.48 -24.13 -8.92
C LEU A 16 6.39 -22.69 -8.40
N ALA A 17 7.26 -21.79 -8.87
CA ALA A 17 7.19 -20.38 -8.52
C ALA A 17 5.85 -19.74 -8.95
N LEU A 18 5.31 -20.11 -10.12
CA LEU A 18 3.99 -19.62 -10.56
C LEU A 18 2.83 -20.14 -9.70
N LEU A 19 2.99 -21.32 -9.07
CA LEU A 19 1.97 -21.92 -8.21
C LEU A 19 2.04 -21.40 -6.76
N ILE A 20 3.26 -21.09 -6.29
CA ILE A 20 3.52 -20.76 -4.88
C ILE A 20 3.57 -19.24 -4.66
N ARG A 21 4.24 -18.51 -5.56
CA ARG A 21 4.36 -17.05 -5.45
C ARG A 21 3.07 -16.43 -5.94
N SER A 22 2.52 -15.52 -5.16
CA SER A 22 1.57 -14.58 -5.73
C SER A 22 2.33 -13.51 -6.50
N PRO A 23 1.96 -13.22 -7.76
CA PRO A 23 2.46 -12.05 -8.45
C PRO A 23 2.19 -10.84 -7.54
N SER A 24 3.16 -9.95 -7.46
CA SER A 24 3.13 -8.69 -6.68
C SER A 24 3.54 -8.71 -5.21
N VAL A 25 3.57 -9.85 -4.52
CA VAL A 25 4.06 -9.94 -3.11
C VAL A 25 5.45 -9.34 -2.95
N LEU A 26 6.33 -9.68 -3.89
CA LEU A 26 7.75 -9.35 -3.85
C LEU A 26 8.08 -8.05 -4.59
N LEU A 27 7.07 -7.27 -5.00
CA LEU A 27 7.33 -5.97 -5.62
C LEU A 27 7.79 -4.97 -4.57
N SER A 28 9.02 -4.47 -4.79
CA SER A 28 9.59 -3.42 -3.96
C SER A 28 8.88 -2.07 -4.14
N ASP A 29 8.23 -1.85 -5.28
CA ASP A 29 7.40 -0.68 -5.50
C ASP A 29 5.94 -1.02 -5.24
N ARG A 30 5.12 -0.01 -4.92
CA ARG A 30 3.69 -0.23 -4.76
C ARG A 30 3.02 -0.38 -6.12
N GLU A 31 2.09 -1.32 -6.23
CA GLU A 31 1.29 -1.50 -7.44
C GLU A 31 0.54 -0.23 -7.81
N ASP A 32 0.35 -0.05 -9.12
CA ASP A 32 -0.49 1.03 -9.63
C ASP A 32 -1.89 0.91 -8.98
N PRO A 33 -2.43 1.95 -8.33
CA PRO A 33 -3.77 1.91 -7.76
C PRO A 33 -4.89 1.60 -8.78
N PHE A 34 -4.58 1.63 -10.08
CA PHE A 34 -5.45 1.21 -11.17
C PHE A 34 -5.19 -0.20 -11.70
N SER A 35 -4.26 -0.98 -11.11
CA SER A 35 -4.09 -2.39 -11.46
C SER A 35 -5.33 -3.22 -11.12
N GLU A 36 -5.48 -4.36 -11.79
CA GLU A 36 -6.54 -5.34 -11.50
C GLU A 36 -6.18 -6.19 -10.27
N VAL A 37 -4.89 -6.49 -10.10
CA VAL A 37 -4.34 -7.22 -8.95
C VAL A 37 -4.22 -6.27 -7.76
N ARG A 38 -4.60 -6.73 -6.57
CA ARG A 38 -4.52 -5.96 -5.32
C ARG A 38 -3.65 -6.64 -4.28
N ASP A 39 -2.87 -5.85 -3.55
CA ASP A 39 -2.14 -6.28 -2.35
C ASP A 39 -3.01 -7.07 -1.33
N ILE A 40 -4.28 -6.70 -1.10
CA ILE A 40 -5.14 -7.38 -0.10
C ILE A 40 -5.53 -8.80 -0.55
N ASP A 41 -5.86 -8.97 -1.83
CA ASP A 41 -6.30 -10.25 -2.39
C ASP A 41 -5.15 -11.27 -2.42
N ILE A 42 -3.91 -10.76 -2.47
CA ILE A 42 -2.68 -11.56 -2.37
C ILE A 42 -2.54 -12.22 -1.00
N PHE A 43 -2.91 -11.54 0.10
CA PHE A 43 -2.72 -12.07 1.45
C PHE A 43 -3.69 -13.18 1.82
N MET A 44 -4.84 -13.25 1.16
CA MET A 44 -5.89 -14.24 1.43
C MET A 44 -5.70 -15.54 0.65
N ASN A 45 -4.85 -15.53 -0.39
CA ASN A 45 -4.68 -16.64 -1.33
C ASN A 45 -3.40 -17.45 -1.14
N LYS A 46 -2.81 -17.50 0.07
CA LYS A 46 -1.77 -18.51 0.33
C LYS A 46 -2.43 -19.88 0.46
N ASP A 47 -2.44 -20.63 -0.63
CA ASP A 47 -2.91 -22.01 -0.65
C ASP A 47 -1.88 -22.93 0.04
N VAL A 48 -1.91 -22.91 1.38
CA VAL A 48 -1.07 -23.77 2.23
C VAL A 48 -1.28 -25.25 1.87
N LYS A 49 -2.50 -25.64 1.47
CA LYS A 49 -2.80 -27.03 1.10
C LYS A 49 -2.05 -27.41 -0.18
N THR A 50 -2.05 -26.55 -1.19
CA THR A 50 -1.26 -26.75 -2.41
C THR A 50 0.22 -26.80 -2.08
N GLN A 51 0.75 -25.89 -1.27
CA GLN A 51 2.17 -25.94 -0.86
C GLN A 51 2.54 -27.25 -0.15
N SER A 52 1.70 -27.70 0.79
CA SER A 52 1.90 -28.98 1.48
C SER A 52 1.85 -30.16 0.51
N ALA A 53 0.90 -30.19 -0.42
CA ALA A 53 0.79 -31.25 -1.42
C ALA A 53 2.03 -31.29 -2.34
N LEU A 54 2.51 -30.15 -2.81
CA LEU A 54 3.70 -30.04 -3.65
C LEU A 54 4.97 -30.53 -2.93
N ARG A 55 5.11 -30.27 -1.63
CA ARG A 55 6.24 -30.75 -0.80
C ARG A 55 6.27 -32.27 -0.62
N LEU A 56 5.16 -32.96 -0.85
CA LEU A 56 5.05 -34.41 -0.68
C LEU A 56 5.31 -35.19 -1.99
N VAL A 57 5.52 -34.51 -3.11
CA VAL A 57 5.71 -35.14 -4.43
C VAL A 57 7.05 -35.87 -4.51
N CYS A 58 8.16 -35.18 -4.30
CA CYS A 58 9.50 -35.76 -4.26
C CYS A 58 10.46 -34.83 -3.50
N LYS A 59 11.71 -35.29 -3.31
CA LYS A 59 12.73 -34.55 -2.56
C LYS A 59 13.10 -33.19 -3.21
N ASP A 60 13.27 -33.16 -4.53
CA ASP A 60 13.67 -31.93 -5.23
C ASP A 60 12.55 -30.88 -5.16
N TRP A 61 11.29 -31.31 -5.32
CA TRP A 61 10.12 -30.44 -5.14
C TRP A 61 10.03 -29.97 -3.70
N HIS A 62 10.28 -30.85 -2.73
CA HIS A 62 10.30 -30.46 -1.32
C HIS A 62 11.28 -29.32 -1.06
N GLU A 63 12.51 -29.41 -1.56
CA GLU A 63 13.54 -28.38 -1.40
C GLU A 63 13.12 -27.07 -2.09
N VAL A 64 12.74 -27.12 -3.36
CA VAL A 64 12.34 -25.93 -4.14
C VAL A 64 11.09 -25.25 -3.55
N VAL A 65 10.05 -26.02 -3.21
CA VAL A 65 8.80 -25.49 -2.63
C VAL A 65 9.08 -24.89 -1.25
N THR A 66 10.01 -25.46 -0.49
CA THR A 66 10.40 -24.91 0.81
C THR A 66 11.07 -23.56 0.64
N GLU A 67 12.10 -23.45 -0.20
CA GLU A 67 12.76 -22.17 -0.49
C GLU A 67 11.77 -21.09 -0.93
N LEU A 68 10.91 -21.41 -1.91
CA LEU A 68 9.90 -20.48 -2.46
C LEU A 68 8.88 -20.04 -1.40
N ALA A 69 8.48 -20.93 -0.49
CA ALA A 69 7.56 -20.59 0.58
C ALA A 69 8.19 -19.67 1.64
N TYR A 70 9.51 -19.77 1.84
CA TYR A 70 10.25 -18.89 2.76
C TYR A 70 10.51 -17.50 2.19
N GLU A 71 10.35 -17.25 0.88
CA GLU A 71 10.55 -15.92 0.31
C GLU A 71 9.65 -14.84 0.93
N HIS A 72 8.48 -15.24 1.43
CA HIS A 72 7.53 -14.34 2.10
C HIS A 72 7.04 -14.91 3.42
N LEU A 73 7.53 -14.34 4.52
CA LEU A 73 7.03 -14.61 5.86
C LEU A 73 5.92 -13.63 6.26
N ARG A 74 4.84 -14.19 6.82
CA ARG A 74 3.79 -13.43 7.50
C ARG A 74 3.74 -13.92 8.94
N LEU A 75 3.95 -13.03 9.89
CA LEU A 75 4.03 -13.35 11.32
C LEU A 75 2.91 -12.61 12.04
N THR A 76 1.97 -13.36 12.61
CA THR A 76 0.75 -12.84 13.21
C THR A 76 0.65 -13.13 14.71
N SER A 77 1.42 -14.10 15.21
CA SER A 77 1.46 -14.46 16.62
C SER A 77 2.89 -14.56 17.16
N MET A 78 3.01 -14.52 18.48
CA MET A 78 4.29 -14.64 19.17
C MET A 78 4.91 -16.05 19.03
N GLU A 79 4.06 -17.07 19.03
CA GLU A 79 4.44 -18.47 18.83
C GLU A 79 5.05 -18.66 17.44
N GLU A 80 4.43 -18.08 16.41
CA GLU A 80 4.94 -18.12 15.04
C GLU A 80 6.32 -17.48 14.93
N VAL A 81 6.50 -16.27 15.48
CA VAL A 81 7.80 -15.57 15.46
C VAL A 81 8.87 -16.40 16.15
N THR A 82 8.56 -17.01 17.30
CA THR A 82 9.52 -17.83 18.04
C THR A 82 9.87 -19.12 17.31
N ALA A 83 8.86 -19.81 16.76
CA ALA A 83 9.05 -21.04 15.99
C ALA A 83 9.89 -20.79 14.74
N VAL A 84 9.60 -19.72 14.00
CA VAL A 84 10.38 -19.31 12.83
C VAL A 84 11.81 -18.95 13.23
N ALA A 85 12.02 -18.19 14.31
CA ALA A 85 13.36 -17.85 14.79
C ALA A 85 14.20 -19.10 15.07
N ASN A 86 13.65 -20.07 15.81
CA ASN A 86 14.33 -21.33 16.11
C ASN A 86 14.66 -22.11 14.83
N HIS A 87 13.69 -22.25 13.93
CA HIS A 87 13.86 -23.00 12.69
C HIS A 87 14.91 -22.40 11.76
N LEU A 88 14.96 -21.07 11.65
CA LEU A 88 15.96 -20.39 10.82
C LEU A 88 17.38 -20.58 11.36
N GLU A 89 17.56 -20.50 12.67
CA GLU A 89 18.87 -20.75 13.30
C GLU A 89 19.31 -22.21 13.16
N GLU A 90 18.40 -23.17 13.35
CA GLU A 90 18.67 -24.60 13.10
C GLU A 90 19.11 -24.86 11.65
N SER A 91 18.51 -24.16 10.69
CA SER A 91 18.86 -24.29 9.27
C SER A 91 20.30 -23.84 8.96
N GLN A 92 20.88 -22.93 9.74
CA GLN A 92 22.27 -22.45 9.55
C GLN A 92 23.32 -23.49 9.91
N GLY A 93 23.00 -24.46 10.77
CA GLY A 93 23.93 -25.49 11.22
C GLY A 93 24.23 -26.60 10.19
N HIS A 94 23.52 -26.63 9.06
CA HIS A 94 23.58 -27.71 8.10
C HIS A 94 24.47 -27.34 6.90
N PRO A 95 25.71 -27.88 6.77
CA PRO A 95 26.68 -27.43 5.76
C PRO A 95 26.29 -27.77 4.31
N ARG A 96 25.27 -28.62 4.11
CA ARG A 96 24.82 -29.05 2.77
C ARG A 96 23.60 -28.30 2.27
N ASN A 97 22.92 -27.53 3.12
CA ASN A 97 21.66 -26.89 2.77
C ASN A 97 21.85 -25.37 2.74
N ILE A 98 21.15 -24.71 1.82
CA ILE A 98 21.04 -23.25 1.82
C ILE A 98 20.34 -22.85 3.11
N ALA A 99 20.95 -21.94 3.88
CA ALA A 99 20.32 -21.42 5.09
C ALA A 99 19.01 -20.72 4.71
N LEU A 100 17.88 -21.21 5.23
CA LEU A 100 16.53 -20.78 4.80
C LEU A 100 16.32 -19.28 4.94
N GLY A 101 17.00 -18.65 5.91
CA GLY A 101 16.93 -17.21 6.10
C GLY A 101 17.43 -16.39 4.91
N THR A 102 18.35 -16.93 4.12
CA THR A 102 18.84 -16.28 2.89
C THR A 102 17.82 -16.27 1.76
N CYS A 103 16.79 -17.13 1.82
CA CYS A 103 15.68 -17.15 0.88
C CYS A 103 14.63 -16.08 1.21
N ILE A 104 14.60 -15.53 2.43
CA ILE A 104 13.56 -14.59 2.86
C ILE A 104 13.78 -13.22 2.20
N LEU A 105 12.80 -12.79 1.41
CA LEU A 105 12.80 -11.50 0.71
C LEU A 105 11.79 -10.52 1.31
N ARG A 106 10.74 -11.01 1.95
CA ARG A 106 9.68 -10.20 2.56
C ARG A 106 9.26 -10.72 3.93
N ILE A 107 9.11 -9.80 4.89
CA ILE A 107 8.52 -10.07 6.20
C ILE A 107 7.36 -9.09 6.43
N ASP A 108 6.18 -9.63 6.71
CA ASP A 108 5.02 -8.87 7.18
C ASP A 108 4.72 -9.21 8.63
N LEU A 109 4.62 -8.18 9.47
CA LEU A 109 4.38 -8.28 10.91
C LEU A 109 3.00 -7.72 11.22
N THR A 110 2.13 -8.54 11.82
CA THR A 110 0.77 -8.13 12.22
C THR A 110 0.43 -8.74 13.57
N LEU A 111 1.16 -8.32 14.59
CA LEU A 111 0.96 -8.78 15.96
C LEU A 111 0.10 -7.79 16.75
N ARG A 112 -0.67 -8.33 17.67
CA ARG A 112 -1.40 -7.56 18.67
C ARG A 112 -0.59 -7.52 19.97
N ASP A 113 -0.39 -6.32 20.50
CA ASP A 113 0.30 -6.06 21.77
C ASP A 113 1.68 -6.76 21.86
N PRO A 114 2.62 -6.47 20.93
CA PRO A 114 3.91 -7.15 20.89
C PRO A 114 4.73 -6.93 22.18
N THR A 115 5.34 -8.01 22.66
CA THR A 115 6.10 -8.05 23.92
C THR A 115 7.61 -7.91 23.69
N ASP A 116 8.41 -7.76 24.75
CA ASP A 116 9.88 -7.78 24.65
C ASP A 116 10.42 -9.12 24.09
N GLN A 117 9.73 -10.23 24.40
CA GLN A 117 10.10 -11.54 23.88
C GLN A 117 9.92 -11.61 22.36
N TYR A 118 8.89 -10.94 21.82
CA TYR A 118 8.72 -10.76 20.38
C TYR A 118 9.92 -10.04 19.77
N SER A 119 10.34 -8.92 20.37
CA SER A 119 11.46 -8.14 19.87
C SER A 119 12.74 -8.97 19.78
N LYS A 120 13.01 -9.77 20.81
CA LYS A 120 14.15 -10.70 20.84
C LYS A 120 14.07 -11.77 19.75
N ALA A 121 12.88 -12.35 19.53
CA ALA A 121 12.68 -13.36 18.50
C ALA A 121 12.78 -12.76 17.09
N LEU A 122 12.21 -11.58 16.84
CA LEU A 122 12.33 -10.89 15.55
C LEU A 122 13.79 -10.50 15.24
N VAL A 123 14.53 -10.03 16.25
CA VAL A 123 15.97 -9.76 16.11
C VAL A 123 16.74 -11.01 15.64
N ARG A 124 16.39 -12.19 16.14
CA ARG A 124 16.99 -13.47 15.69
C ARG A 124 16.65 -13.79 14.25
N ILE A 125 15.38 -13.62 13.86
CA ILE A 125 14.94 -13.76 12.46
C ILE A 125 15.75 -12.83 11.56
N LEU A 126 15.79 -11.52 11.87
CA LEU A 126 16.45 -10.52 11.02
C LEU A 126 17.95 -10.76 10.85
N ARG A 127 18.63 -11.33 11.85
CA ARG A 127 20.05 -11.76 11.71
C ARG A 127 20.23 -12.87 10.69
N CYS A 128 19.20 -13.69 10.47
CA CYS A 128 19.22 -14.78 9.50
C CYS A 128 18.81 -14.33 8.09
N THR A 129 18.32 -13.10 7.89
CA THR A 129 17.72 -12.64 6.62
C THR A 129 18.51 -11.52 5.93
N PRO A 130 19.76 -11.77 5.47
CA PRO A 130 20.58 -10.74 4.84
C PRO A 130 20.05 -10.25 3.49
N ASN A 131 19.11 -10.98 2.87
CA ASN A 131 18.51 -10.65 1.57
C ASN A 131 17.12 -10.00 1.69
N LEU A 132 16.71 -9.60 2.91
CA LEU A 132 15.41 -8.98 3.14
C LEU A 132 15.26 -7.70 2.31
N GLU A 133 14.27 -7.66 1.42
CA GLU A 133 13.97 -6.51 0.57
C GLU A 133 12.78 -5.70 1.10
N ILE A 134 11.81 -6.36 1.70
CA ILE A 134 10.53 -5.76 2.10
C ILE A 134 10.26 -6.06 3.57
N LEU A 135 10.10 -5.00 4.37
CA LEU A 135 9.62 -5.09 5.74
C LEU A 135 8.32 -4.30 5.88
N VAL A 136 7.25 -4.97 6.32
CA VAL A 136 5.97 -4.33 6.64
C VAL A 136 5.66 -4.56 8.11
N THR A 137 5.52 -3.48 8.86
CA THR A 137 5.16 -3.47 10.28
C THR A 137 3.76 -2.88 10.44
N SER A 138 2.81 -3.74 10.78
CA SER A 138 1.40 -3.38 10.99
C SER A 138 0.93 -3.83 12.38
N ASN A 139 1.82 -3.85 13.36
CA ASN A 139 1.51 -4.24 14.73
C ASN A 139 0.55 -3.26 15.39
N VAL A 140 -0.35 -3.80 16.23
CA VAL A 140 -1.42 -3.03 16.89
C VAL A 140 -1.29 -3.11 18.40
N TYR A 141 -1.16 -1.97 19.07
CA TYR A 141 -1.28 -1.86 20.53
C TYR A 141 -2.72 -1.50 20.90
N VAL A 142 -3.36 -2.27 21.76
CA VAL A 142 -4.75 -2.08 22.18
C VAL A 142 -4.79 -1.56 23.62
N ALA A 143 -5.63 -0.56 23.89
CA ALA A 143 -5.84 -0.08 25.25
C ALA A 143 -6.45 -1.18 26.12
N MET A 144 -5.93 -1.36 27.34
CA MET A 144 -6.39 -2.42 28.27
C MET A 144 -7.84 -2.27 28.74
N HIS A 145 -8.50 -1.15 28.46
CA HIS A 145 -9.86 -0.88 28.90
C HIS A 145 -10.83 -0.85 27.71
N PRO A 146 -11.73 -1.86 27.57
CA PRO A 146 -12.66 -1.95 26.45
C PRO A 146 -13.68 -0.80 26.38
N ASN A 147 -13.83 -0.04 27.47
CA ASN A 147 -14.76 1.10 27.54
C ASN A 147 -14.08 2.45 27.30
N SER A 148 -12.75 2.48 27.16
CA SER A 148 -12.09 3.71 26.74
C SER A 148 -12.19 3.81 25.23
N HIS A 149 -13.05 4.69 24.72
CA HIS A 149 -12.99 5.19 23.33
C HIS A 149 -11.69 5.98 23.05
N LEU A 150 -10.63 5.72 23.81
CA LEU A 150 -9.36 6.41 23.74
C LEU A 150 -8.54 5.84 22.59
N ILE A 151 -7.85 6.77 21.93
CA ILE A 151 -6.88 6.53 20.86
C ILE A 151 -5.94 5.41 21.32
N SER A 152 -5.81 4.36 20.50
CA SER A 152 -4.86 3.27 20.78
C SER A 152 -3.46 3.84 21.06
N PRO A 153 -2.77 3.38 22.12
CA PRO A 153 -1.47 3.93 22.48
C PRO A 153 -0.49 3.75 21.32
N GLN A 154 0.40 4.71 21.12
CA GLN A 154 1.47 4.58 20.15
C GLN A 154 2.58 3.72 20.74
N GLY A 155 3.00 2.69 20.01
CA GLY A 155 4.19 1.90 20.30
C GLY A 155 5.39 2.43 19.53
N GLN A 156 6.57 2.30 20.14
CA GLN A 156 7.84 2.53 19.48
C GLN A 156 8.38 1.20 18.98
N THR A 157 8.82 1.13 17.72
CA THR A 157 9.63 0.01 17.24
C THR A 157 10.93 -0.06 18.05
N PRO A 158 11.22 -1.18 18.73
CA PRO A 158 12.42 -1.32 19.54
C PRO A 158 13.71 -1.03 18.77
N THR A 159 14.61 -0.27 19.38
CA THR A 159 15.88 0.16 18.76
C THR A 159 16.73 -1.04 18.32
N GLU A 160 16.68 -2.15 19.05
CA GLU A 160 17.44 -3.37 18.75
C GLU A 160 17.01 -4.00 17.42
N ILE A 161 15.71 -3.91 17.08
CA ILE A 161 15.18 -4.36 15.78
C ILE A 161 15.78 -3.49 14.68
N ILE A 162 15.79 -2.17 14.88
CA ILE A 162 16.33 -1.20 13.91
C ILE A 162 17.82 -1.41 13.70
N ASP A 163 18.59 -1.60 14.77
CA ASP A 163 20.03 -1.83 14.70
C ASP A 163 20.36 -3.08 13.89
N VAL A 164 19.63 -4.17 14.10
CA VAL A 164 19.82 -5.42 13.35
C VAL A 164 19.38 -5.28 11.90
N LEU A 165 18.28 -4.57 11.64
CA LEU A 165 17.81 -4.27 10.28
C LEU A 165 18.87 -3.49 9.50
N VAL A 166 19.43 -2.44 10.10
CA VAL A 166 20.52 -1.63 9.51
C VAL A 166 21.77 -2.48 9.29
N LYS A 167 22.17 -3.26 10.29
CA LYS A 167 23.40 -4.08 10.23
C LYS A 167 23.31 -5.19 9.19
N THR A 168 22.16 -5.85 9.08
CA THR A 168 22.03 -7.11 8.33
C THR A 168 21.37 -6.90 6.97
N CYS A 169 20.36 -6.03 6.88
CA CYS A 169 19.47 -5.95 5.71
C CYS A 169 19.64 -4.66 4.90
N SER A 170 20.39 -3.65 5.38
CA SER A 170 20.43 -2.32 4.75
C SER A 170 20.78 -2.32 3.25
N ARG A 171 21.60 -3.27 2.80
CA ARG A 171 22.01 -3.38 1.39
C ARG A 171 20.92 -3.94 0.48
N SER A 172 20.12 -4.87 0.98
CA SER A 172 19.02 -5.52 0.24
C SER A 172 17.71 -4.75 0.36
N LEU A 173 17.50 -4.00 1.45
CA LEU A 173 16.23 -3.33 1.73
C LEU A 173 15.81 -2.38 0.61
N ARG A 174 14.57 -2.52 0.15
CA ARG A 174 13.95 -1.72 -0.91
C ARG A 174 12.61 -1.10 -0.51
N ARG A 175 11.85 -1.74 0.38
CA ARG A 175 10.54 -1.25 0.82
C ARG A 175 10.42 -1.38 2.33
N VAL A 176 10.02 -0.30 2.97
CA VAL A 176 9.74 -0.32 4.41
C VAL A 176 8.41 0.37 4.68
N GLU A 177 7.55 -0.30 5.43
CA GLU A 177 6.24 0.21 5.79
C GLU A 177 6.01 0.10 7.30
N TRP A 178 5.62 1.21 7.91
CA TRP A 178 5.05 1.24 9.26
C TRP A 178 3.65 1.82 9.14
N THR A 179 2.61 0.97 9.18
CA THR A 179 1.25 1.34 8.77
C THR A 179 0.21 1.36 9.89
N SER A 180 0.55 0.82 11.06
CA SER A 180 -0.32 0.75 12.25
C SER A 180 0.29 1.58 13.37
N ASN A 181 -0.14 1.43 14.62
CA ASN A 181 0.33 2.26 15.73
C ASN A 181 1.70 1.88 16.33
N GLU A 182 2.56 1.17 15.59
CA GLU A 182 3.98 0.98 15.93
C GLU A 182 4.87 1.76 14.96
N TYR A 183 5.70 2.66 15.49
CA TYR A 183 6.52 3.56 14.66
C TYR A 183 7.98 3.58 15.10
N PRO A 184 8.94 3.76 14.18
CA PRO A 184 10.32 4.03 14.55
C PRO A 184 10.40 5.41 15.22
N SER A 185 11.38 5.60 16.13
CA SER A 185 11.75 6.94 16.55
C SER A 185 12.34 7.73 15.38
N TRP A 186 12.38 9.06 15.48
CA TRP A 186 13.02 9.90 14.47
C TRP A 186 14.48 9.48 14.20
N THR A 187 15.26 9.28 15.28
CA THR A 187 16.68 8.90 15.20
C THR A 187 16.85 7.54 14.52
N ASP A 188 16.00 6.58 14.84
CA ASP A 188 16.02 5.24 14.25
C ASP A 188 15.62 5.26 12.78
N LEU A 189 14.57 6.01 12.43
CA LEU A 189 14.18 6.21 11.04
C LEU A 189 15.32 6.82 10.22
N MET A 190 15.99 7.86 10.73
CA MET A 190 17.13 8.47 10.05
C MET A 190 18.29 7.49 9.90
N ARG A 191 18.53 6.58 10.86
CA ARG A 191 19.54 5.52 10.77
C ARG A 191 19.22 4.57 9.62
N VAL A 192 17.97 4.08 9.53
CA VAL A 192 17.51 3.22 8.44
C VAL A 192 17.67 3.91 7.09
N LEU A 193 17.14 5.13 6.95
CA LEU A 193 17.11 5.84 5.67
C LEU A 193 18.51 6.23 5.16
N ARG A 194 19.48 6.47 6.06
CA ARG A 194 20.87 6.75 5.69
C ARG A 194 21.66 5.50 5.33
N SER A 195 21.38 4.38 5.97
CA SER A 195 22.07 3.12 5.71
C SER A 195 21.51 2.39 4.48
N ALA A 196 20.19 2.42 4.28
CA ALA A 196 19.51 1.73 3.19
C ALA A 196 19.23 2.67 2.01
N THR A 197 20.28 3.04 1.28
CA THR A 197 20.19 3.97 0.12
C THR A 197 19.43 3.39 -1.08
N GLY A 198 19.18 2.08 -1.07
CA GLY A 198 18.40 1.35 -2.09
C GLY A 198 16.88 1.37 -1.87
N ILE A 199 16.37 2.07 -0.85
CA ILE A 199 14.93 2.16 -0.59
C ILE A 199 14.23 2.83 -1.79
N LYS A 200 13.24 2.12 -2.34
CA LYS A 200 12.36 2.52 -3.44
C LYS A 200 10.99 2.97 -2.94
N SER A 201 10.50 2.39 -1.85
CA SER A 201 9.18 2.70 -1.29
C SER A 201 9.26 2.86 0.23
N LEU A 202 8.69 3.96 0.73
CA LEU A 202 8.61 4.27 2.15
C LEU A 202 7.16 4.61 2.52
N THR A 203 6.60 3.85 3.45
CA THR A 203 5.28 4.13 4.04
C THR A 203 5.43 4.39 5.54
N LEU A 204 4.94 5.54 6.00
CA LEU A 204 4.98 5.95 7.40
C LEU A 204 3.63 6.49 7.82
N ALA A 205 2.91 5.75 8.66
CA ALA A 205 1.70 6.23 9.31
C ALA A 205 2.02 7.35 10.32
N ASN A 206 3.10 7.20 11.09
CA ASN A 206 3.64 8.24 11.96
C ASN A 206 5.13 8.01 12.28
N ILE A 207 5.71 8.86 13.12
CA ILE A 207 7.05 8.72 13.71
C ILE A 207 6.90 8.87 15.23
N TYR A 208 7.53 7.98 16.00
CA TYR A 208 7.43 7.99 17.45
C TYR A 208 8.22 9.15 18.08
N GLY A 209 7.60 9.82 19.07
CA GLY A 209 8.23 10.85 19.91
C GLY A 209 8.11 12.28 19.38
N SER A 210 8.64 13.23 20.16
CA SER A 210 8.71 14.65 19.78
C SER A 210 10.00 14.97 19.04
N LEU A 211 9.93 15.92 18.10
CA LEU A 211 11.11 16.44 17.40
C LEU A 211 11.92 17.32 18.36
N THR A 212 12.97 16.78 18.95
CA THR A 212 13.95 17.56 19.71
C THR A 212 15.07 18.09 18.83
N GLU A 213 15.36 17.43 17.71
CA GLU A 213 16.43 17.81 16.79
C GLU A 213 15.93 18.66 15.64
N LYS A 214 16.59 19.80 15.43
CA LYS A 214 16.45 20.56 14.19
C LYS A 214 17.09 19.74 13.05
N PRO A 215 16.36 19.36 12.00
CA PRO A 215 16.89 18.54 10.91
C PRO A 215 17.85 19.37 10.04
N HIS A 216 19.10 19.51 10.45
CA HIS A 216 20.10 20.29 9.67
C HIS A 216 20.71 19.47 8.54
N GLN A 217 20.75 18.14 8.68
CA GLN A 217 21.40 17.28 7.69
C GLN A 217 20.45 16.97 6.53
N ARG A 218 20.97 17.12 5.30
CA ARG A 218 20.26 16.69 4.08
C ARG A 218 20.14 15.16 4.10
N LEU A 219 18.95 14.67 3.79
CA LEU A 219 18.69 13.26 3.55
C LEU A 219 18.52 13.04 2.05
N ILE A 220 19.41 12.26 1.44
CA ILE A 220 19.37 11.95 0.01
C ILE A 220 18.95 10.49 -0.15
N LEU A 221 17.82 10.28 -0.82
CA LEU A 221 17.24 8.97 -1.10
C LEU A 221 17.15 8.80 -2.62
N PRO A 222 18.26 8.40 -3.27
CA PRO A 222 18.37 8.46 -4.72
C PRO A 222 17.39 7.50 -5.41
N SER A 223 17.02 6.41 -4.74
CA SER A 223 16.17 5.36 -5.29
C SER A 223 14.69 5.51 -4.93
N LEU A 224 14.32 6.46 -4.06
CA LEU A 224 12.95 6.54 -3.54
C LEU A 224 11.98 7.03 -4.61
N LYS A 225 11.06 6.15 -5.00
CA LYS A 225 10.00 6.39 -5.98
C LYS A 225 8.65 6.67 -5.35
N THR A 226 8.35 5.97 -4.26
CA THR A 226 7.04 6.01 -3.60
C THR A 226 7.20 6.48 -2.16
N LEU A 227 6.49 7.56 -1.82
CA LEU A 227 6.42 8.10 -0.46
C LEU A 227 4.96 8.17 -0.02
N VAL A 228 4.63 7.44 1.05
CA VAL A 228 3.28 7.38 1.63
C VAL A 228 3.35 7.86 3.09
N LEU A 229 2.59 8.90 3.43
CA LEU A 229 2.63 9.53 4.75
C LEU A 229 1.24 9.65 5.40
N GLY A 230 1.10 9.17 6.62
CA GLY A 230 -0.15 9.15 7.37
C GLY A 230 -0.92 7.84 7.21
N ASP A 231 -1.93 7.67 8.07
CA ASP A 231 -2.76 6.46 8.13
C ASP A 231 -3.67 6.35 6.91
N SER A 232 -3.55 5.25 6.17
CA SER A 232 -4.50 4.89 5.13
C SER A 232 -5.58 3.96 5.69
N PRO A 233 -6.87 4.29 5.59
CA PRO A 233 -7.54 5.57 5.83
C PRO A 233 -8.19 5.54 7.23
N SER A 234 -7.53 6.08 8.27
CA SER A 234 -8.14 6.18 9.60
C SER A 234 -8.63 7.61 9.82
N PHE A 235 -9.92 7.78 10.06
CA PHE A 235 -10.64 9.06 10.16
C PHE A 235 -10.31 9.90 11.41
N SER A 236 -9.22 9.58 12.11
CA SER A 236 -8.91 10.30 13.34
C SER A 236 -8.51 11.74 12.98
N HIS A 237 -9.41 12.70 13.21
CA HIS A 237 -9.19 14.16 13.09
C HIS A 237 -7.92 14.66 13.84
N ALA A 238 -7.29 13.80 14.63
CA ALA A 238 -5.99 13.98 15.25
C ALA A 238 -4.82 14.18 14.25
N SER A 239 -4.96 13.84 12.96
CA SER A 239 -3.88 13.98 11.98
C SER A 239 -3.50 15.43 11.63
N LEU A 240 -4.32 16.42 12.01
CA LEU A 240 -4.04 17.85 11.76
C LEU A 240 -2.79 18.38 12.51
N GLY A 241 -2.18 17.56 13.36
CA GLY A 241 -0.98 17.89 14.13
C GLY A 241 0.15 16.87 14.04
N ASN A 242 0.29 16.10 12.95
CA ASN A 242 1.42 15.17 12.79
C ASN A 242 2.75 15.92 12.51
N VAL A 243 3.21 16.69 13.50
CA VAL A 243 4.45 17.47 13.49
C VAL A 243 5.65 16.65 13.00
N PRO A 244 5.83 15.36 13.38
CA PRO A 244 6.93 14.53 12.90
C PRO A 244 6.97 14.33 11.38
N LEU A 245 5.83 14.01 10.77
CA LEU A 245 5.75 13.81 9.32
C LEU A 245 5.97 15.12 8.55
N ASN A 246 5.44 16.23 9.06
CA ASN A 246 5.66 17.55 8.46
C ASN A 246 7.12 17.99 8.55
N ALA A 247 7.84 17.63 9.63
CA ALA A 247 9.27 17.88 9.72
C ALA A 247 10.08 17.03 8.74
N LEU A 248 9.68 15.78 8.51
CA LEU A 248 10.25 14.94 7.45
C LEU A 248 10.06 15.59 6.07
N LEU A 249 8.85 16.04 5.75
CA LEU A 249 8.57 16.76 4.50
C LEU A 249 9.38 18.04 4.38
N THR A 250 9.46 18.84 5.45
CA THR A 250 10.25 20.08 5.49
C THR A 250 11.74 19.80 5.27
N MET A 251 12.28 18.72 5.85
CA MET A 251 13.66 18.32 5.65
C MET A 251 13.91 17.87 4.20
N LEU A 252 12.96 17.15 3.59
CA LEU A 252 13.06 16.67 2.21
C LEU A 252 12.82 17.79 1.19
N ALA A 253 12.14 18.87 1.56
CA ALA A 253 11.89 20.04 0.72
C ALA A 253 13.11 20.97 0.55
N LYS A 254 14.25 20.69 1.19
CA LYS A 254 15.41 21.60 1.15
C LYS A 254 16.15 21.58 -0.18
N SER A 255 16.09 20.48 -0.93
CA SER A 255 16.74 20.37 -2.23
C SER A 255 16.04 19.35 -3.14
N PRO A 256 15.90 19.64 -4.45
CA PRO A 256 15.37 18.67 -5.42
C PRO A 256 16.25 17.42 -5.53
N GLU A 257 17.54 17.49 -5.18
CA GLU A 257 18.46 16.34 -5.22
C GLU A 257 18.17 15.30 -4.13
N GLN A 258 17.37 15.64 -3.11
CA GLN A 258 17.08 14.72 -2.02
C GLN A 258 16.22 13.54 -2.46
N LEU A 259 15.30 13.75 -3.41
CA LEU A 259 14.38 12.74 -3.92
C LEU A 259 14.37 12.79 -5.46
N PRO A 260 15.47 12.45 -6.13
CA PRO A 260 15.59 12.62 -7.58
C PRO A 260 14.63 11.70 -8.37
N SER A 261 14.24 10.57 -7.77
CA SER A 261 13.42 9.53 -8.41
C SER A 261 11.96 9.51 -7.95
N LEU A 262 11.48 10.52 -7.22
CA LEU A 262 10.12 10.51 -6.67
C LEU A 262 9.07 10.53 -7.80
N GLU A 263 8.23 9.50 -7.87
CA GLU A 263 7.17 9.35 -8.87
C GLU A 263 5.76 9.34 -8.24
N ARG A 264 5.64 8.90 -6.98
CA ARG A 264 4.37 8.70 -6.29
C ARG A 264 4.39 9.31 -4.89
N LEU A 265 3.39 10.14 -4.62
CA LEU A 265 3.16 10.78 -3.33
C LEU A 265 1.75 10.43 -2.84
N GLU A 266 1.66 9.85 -1.65
CA GLU A 266 0.38 9.60 -1.00
C GLU A 266 0.40 10.15 0.42
N GLY A 267 -0.71 10.71 0.87
CA GLY A 267 -0.84 11.00 2.29
C GLY A 267 -2.09 11.74 2.73
N PHE A 268 -2.28 11.72 4.05
CA PHE A 268 -3.43 12.29 4.75
C PHE A 268 -3.10 13.60 5.50
N SER A 269 -1.81 13.83 5.77
CA SER A 269 -1.32 15.12 6.28
C SER A 269 -1.29 16.15 5.15
N PRO A 270 -1.64 17.43 5.38
CA PRO A 270 -1.46 18.45 4.36
C PRO A 270 -0.02 18.40 3.86
N PHE A 271 0.15 18.24 2.55
CA PHE A 271 1.46 18.30 1.94
C PHE A 271 2.12 19.64 2.28
N SER A 272 3.44 19.69 2.39
CA SER A 272 4.10 20.99 2.50
C SER A 272 4.10 21.65 1.11
N PRO A 273 3.62 22.90 0.96
CA PRO A 273 3.77 23.63 -0.31
C PRO A 273 5.22 23.70 -0.76
N ASP A 274 6.17 23.85 0.17
CA ASP A 274 7.61 23.82 -0.14
C ASP A 274 8.05 22.48 -0.72
N PHE A 275 7.52 21.38 -0.19
CA PHE A 275 7.79 20.04 -0.71
C PHE A 275 7.26 19.88 -2.14
N LEU A 276 6.03 20.32 -2.38
CA LEU A 276 5.41 20.28 -3.72
C LEU A 276 6.16 21.16 -4.71
N ARG A 277 6.55 22.38 -4.34
CA ARG A 277 7.38 23.25 -5.19
C ARG A 277 8.74 22.64 -5.53
N THR A 278 9.31 21.87 -4.61
CA THR A 278 10.65 21.26 -4.78
C THR A 278 10.61 19.98 -5.62
N HIS A 279 9.60 19.13 -5.42
CA HIS A 279 9.56 17.78 -6.00
C HIS A 279 8.39 17.51 -6.94
N GLY A 280 7.38 18.37 -6.97
CA GLY A 280 6.13 18.18 -7.72
C GLY A 280 6.35 17.90 -9.22
N SER A 281 7.37 18.52 -9.82
CA SER A 281 7.73 18.30 -11.23
C SER A 281 8.06 16.84 -11.59
N LYS A 282 8.38 15.99 -10.61
CA LYS A 282 8.69 14.57 -10.81
C LYS A 282 7.48 13.67 -10.54
N VAL A 283 6.52 14.16 -9.75
CA VAL A 283 5.38 13.38 -9.26
C VAL A 283 4.38 13.12 -10.40
N ARG A 284 4.03 11.84 -10.55
CA ARG A 284 3.09 11.32 -11.56
C ARG A 284 1.80 10.80 -10.94
N ILE A 285 1.86 10.36 -9.68
CA ILE A 285 0.73 9.82 -8.95
C ILE A 285 0.61 10.58 -7.63
N VAL A 286 -0.55 11.20 -7.41
CA VAL A 286 -0.90 11.80 -6.11
C VAL A 286 -2.14 11.12 -5.58
N ARG A 287 -2.07 10.65 -4.34
CA ARG A 287 -3.23 10.28 -3.53
C ARG A 287 -3.35 11.21 -2.34
N THR A 288 -4.50 11.83 -2.17
CA THR A 288 -4.75 12.78 -1.09
C THR A 288 -6.13 12.56 -0.48
N VAL A 289 -6.34 13.17 0.67
CA VAL A 289 -7.63 13.18 1.36
C VAL A 289 -8.64 14.06 0.64
N ALA A 290 -9.91 13.72 0.84
CA ALA A 290 -11.11 14.49 0.58
C ALA A 290 -10.95 16.00 0.63
N PHE A 291 -10.30 16.51 1.67
CA PHE A 291 -10.17 17.94 1.91
C PHE A 291 -8.68 18.28 2.02
N THR A 292 -8.05 18.46 0.87
CA THR A 292 -6.73 19.08 0.81
C THR A 292 -6.89 20.53 0.34
N PRO A 293 -6.60 21.54 1.18
CA PRO A 293 -6.58 22.93 0.74
C PRO A 293 -5.49 23.21 -0.32
N LEU A 294 -4.65 22.19 -0.61
CA LEU A 294 -3.52 22.26 -1.51
C LEU A 294 -3.83 21.67 -2.88
N LEU A 295 -5.09 21.39 -3.21
CA LEU A 295 -5.43 20.84 -4.52
C LEU A 295 -4.91 21.73 -5.66
N HIS A 296 -5.12 23.04 -5.55
CA HIS A 296 -4.55 24.01 -6.50
C HIS A 296 -3.03 23.95 -6.58
N GLU A 297 -2.36 23.86 -5.43
CA GLU A 297 -0.91 23.77 -5.37
C GLU A 297 -0.41 22.48 -6.02
N ILE A 298 -1.07 21.34 -5.77
CA ILE A 298 -0.74 20.05 -6.39
C ILE A 298 -0.85 20.17 -7.92
N ILE A 299 -1.98 20.66 -8.42
CA ILE A 299 -2.23 20.82 -9.86
C ILE A 299 -1.22 21.79 -10.49
N ALA A 300 -0.87 22.88 -9.80
CA ALA A 300 0.08 23.88 -10.29
C ALA A 300 1.53 23.38 -10.30
N THR A 301 1.94 22.63 -9.27
CA THR A 301 3.34 22.21 -9.06
C THR A 301 3.68 20.85 -9.64
N CYS A 302 2.68 20.04 -10.02
CA CYS A 302 2.87 18.70 -10.55
C CYS A 302 2.53 18.59 -12.05
N PRO A 303 3.26 19.26 -12.97
CA PRO A 303 2.93 19.29 -14.39
C PRO A 303 2.95 17.92 -15.10
N ASN A 304 3.56 16.90 -14.47
CA ASN A 304 3.61 15.53 -14.96
C ASN A 304 2.59 14.59 -14.29
N LEU A 305 1.62 15.14 -13.54
CA LEU A 305 0.59 14.36 -12.86
C LEU A 305 -0.25 13.60 -13.89
N HIS A 306 -0.18 12.27 -13.83
CA HIS A 306 -0.95 11.36 -14.67
C HIS A 306 -2.14 10.75 -13.94
N THR A 307 -2.00 10.53 -12.63
CA THR A 307 -3.01 9.87 -11.81
C THR A 307 -3.26 10.69 -10.56
N PHE A 308 -4.52 11.08 -10.37
CA PHE A 308 -4.97 11.77 -9.17
C PHE A 308 -6.00 10.91 -8.46
N ILE A 309 -5.78 10.66 -7.17
CA ILE A 309 -6.69 9.88 -6.34
C ILE A 309 -7.14 10.76 -5.19
N THR A 310 -8.45 10.98 -5.14
CA THR A 310 -9.09 11.62 -4.00
C THR A 310 -9.80 10.57 -3.17
N ILE A 311 -9.62 10.65 -1.87
CA ILE A 311 -10.53 9.99 -0.94
C ILE A 311 -11.83 10.79 -0.95
N PHE A 312 -12.96 10.10 -0.95
CA PHE A 312 -14.30 10.64 -1.17
C PHE A 312 -14.55 11.97 -0.40
N PRO A 313 -14.69 13.12 -1.10
CA PRO A 313 -14.78 14.42 -0.47
C PRO A 313 -16.17 14.73 0.08
N HIS A 314 -16.21 15.39 1.24
CA HIS A 314 -17.41 16.04 1.78
C HIS A 314 -17.56 17.49 1.30
N HIS A 315 -16.67 17.98 0.45
CA HIS A 315 -16.61 19.37 0.00
C HIS A 315 -16.48 19.48 -1.52
N ILE A 316 -16.92 20.63 -2.03
CA ILE A 316 -16.81 21.02 -3.44
C ILE A 316 -15.33 21.14 -3.78
N LEU A 317 -14.87 20.38 -4.77
CA LEU A 317 -13.58 20.62 -5.40
C LEU A 317 -13.72 21.77 -6.38
N ASP A 318 -12.69 22.62 -6.43
CA ASP A 318 -12.57 23.61 -7.49
C ASP A 318 -12.37 22.92 -8.84
N LEU A 319 -12.83 23.57 -9.91
CA LEU A 319 -12.66 23.06 -11.26
C LEU A 319 -11.18 22.84 -11.59
N LEU A 320 -10.86 21.61 -11.98
CA LEU A 320 -9.50 21.21 -12.27
C LEU A 320 -9.13 21.62 -13.70
N SER A 321 -7.88 22.02 -13.89
CA SER A 321 -7.30 22.23 -15.21
C SER A 321 -5.91 21.65 -15.23
N HIS A 322 -5.71 20.52 -15.92
CA HIS A 322 -4.43 19.84 -15.94
C HIS A 322 -4.13 19.18 -17.29
N PRO A 323 -2.98 19.48 -17.94
CA PRO A 323 -2.72 19.05 -19.32
C PRO A 323 -2.30 17.59 -19.46
N SER A 324 -1.82 16.94 -18.40
CA SER A 324 -1.33 15.55 -18.45
C SER A 324 -2.17 14.56 -17.65
N LEU A 325 -3.22 15.00 -16.95
CA LEU A 325 -3.99 14.11 -16.06
C LEU A 325 -4.77 13.12 -16.91
N LYS A 326 -4.50 11.81 -16.71
CA LYS A 326 -5.10 10.71 -17.47
C LYS A 326 -6.12 9.93 -16.68
N ARG A 327 -5.95 9.83 -15.36
CA ARG A 327 -6.74 8.96 -14.49
C ARG A 327 -7.16 9.68 -13.23
N ILE A 328 -8.44 9.57 -12.89
CA ILE A 328 -8.98 10.04 -11.60
C ILE A 328 -9.58 8.86 -10.86
N GLY A 329 -9.13 8.66 -9.62
CA GLY A 329 -9.64 7.62 -8.73
C GLY A 329 -10.42 8.24 -7.57
N ILE A 330 -11.62 7.74 -7.33
CA ILE A 330 -12.46 8.11 -6.19
C ILE A 330 -12.47 6.92 -5.23
N PHE A 331 -11.75 7.07 -4.12
CA PHE A 331 -11.54 5.99 -3.15
C PHE A 331 -12.44 6.22 -1.93
N PRO A 332 -12.97 5.16 -1.31
CA PRO A 332 -13.83 5.31 -0.15
C PRO A 332 -12.99 5.78 1.03
N ILE A 333 -13.66 6.36 2.03
CA ILE A 333 -12.98 6.85 3.22
C ILE A 333 -12.68 5.71 4.20
N SER A 334 -13.47 4.65 4.18
CA SER A 334 -13.12 3.38 4.79
C SER A 334 -13.40 2.27 3.79
N GLU A 335 -12.52 1.27 3.74
CA GLU A 335 -12.75 0.05 2.97
C GLU A 335 -13.61 -0.96 3.75
N ASP A 336 -13.80 -0.74 5.05
CA ASP A 336 -14.70 -1.55 5.88
C ASP A 336 -16.15 -1.30 5.47
N PRO A 337 -16.99 -2.36 5.41
CA PRO A 337 -18.39 -2.23 5.07
C PRO A 337 -19.10 -1.36 6.12
N VAL A 338 -19.80 -0.32 5.65
CA VAL A 338 -20.58 0.58 6.50
C VAL A 338 -22.05 0.47 6.14
N GLY A 339 -22.83 -0.14 7.04
CA GLY A 339 -24.29 -0.17 6.91
C GLY A 339 -24.91 1.12 7.47
N VAL A 340 -25.57 1.90 6.61
CA VAL A 340 -26.30 3.11 7.01
C VAL A 340 -27.70 3.14 6.39
N PRO A 341 -28.69 3.76 7.04
CA PRO A 341 -29.99 4.02 6.44
C PRO A 341 -29.88 4.72 5.09
N GLN A 342 -30.76 4.37 4.15
CA GLN A 342 -30.74 4.87 2.77
C GLN A 342 -30.75 6.41 2.68
N ALA A 343 -31.48 7.10 3.57
CA ALA A 343 -31.50 8.55 3.62
C ALA A 343 -30.14 9.16 3.97
N ILE A 344 -29.39 8.51 4.88
CA ILE A 344 -28.03 8.93 5.27
C ILE A 344 -27.07 8.65 4.12
N PHE A 345 -27.14 7.47 3.51
CA PHE A 345 -26.32 7.14 2.35
C PHE A 345 -26.54 8.13 1.20
N SER A 346 -27.80 8.43 0.89
CA SER A 346 -28.15 9.36 -0.18
C SER A 346 -27.62 10.77 0.08
N ALA A 347 -27.79 11.29 1.30
CA ALA A 347 -27.39 12.64 1.67
C ALA A 347 -25.87 12.81 1.82
N TYR A 348 -25.18 11.83 2.42
CA TYR A 348 -23.76 11.96 2.80
C TYR A 348 -22.79 11.26 1.84
N ILE A 349 -23.28 10.35 1.00
CA ILE A 349 -22.46 9.64 0.00
C ILE A 349 -22.90 9.97 -1.42
N MET A 350 -24.15 9.70 -1.80
CA MET A 350 -24.55 9.86 -3.21
C MET A 350 -24.55 11.32 -3.66
N LYS A 351 -25.04 12.25 -2.83
CA LYS A 351 -25.08 13.67 -3.21
C LYS A 351 -23.68 14.28 -3.38
N PRO A 352 -22.73 14.16 -2.43
CA PRO A 352 -21.38 14.69 -2.63
C PRO A 352 -20.63 13.97 -3.76
N LEU A 353 -20.90 12.67 -3.98
CA LEU A 353 -20.37 11.95 -5.13
C LEU A 353 -20.85 12.52 -6.45
N GLU A 354 -22.14 12.81 -6.56
CA GLU A 354 -22.70 13.44 -7.75
C GLU A 354 -22.12 14.83 -8.00
N ASP A 355 -21.97 15.64 -6.95
CA ASP A 355 -21.36 16.97 -7.05
C ASP A 355 -19.89 16.88 -7.51
N LEU A 356 -19.12 15.92 -6.96
CA LEU A 356 -17.76 15.64 -7.40
C LEU A 356 -17.70 15.21 -8.88
N MET A 357 -18.60 14.32 -9.30
CA MET A 357 -18.63 13.85 -10.69
C MET A 357 -18.95 14.99 -11.67
N CYS A 358 -19.86 15.90 -11.31
CA CYS A 358 -20.11 17.13 -12.07
C CYS A 358 -18.86 18.01 -12.18
N GLN A 359 -18.15 18.23 -11.08
CA GLN A 359 -16.92 19.03 -11.09
C GLN A 359 -15.83 18.41 -11.97
N ILE A 360 -15.66 17.08 -11.92
CA ILE A 360 -14.70 16.39 -12.79
C ILE A 360 -15.11 16.51 -14.26
N ASP A 361 -16.40 16.44 -14.57
CA ASP A 361 -16.93 16.58 -15.94
C ASP A 361 -16.71 18.00 -16.50
N GLU A 362 -16.95 19.02 -15.68
CA GLU A 362 -16.75 20.44 -16.02
C GLU A 362 -15.27 20.86 -16.06
N SER A 363 -14.37 20.02 -15.54
CA SER A 363 -12.93 20.29 -15.49
C SER A 363 -12.25 20.20 -16.87
N ARG A 364 -11.21 21.01 -17.08
CA ARG A 364 -10.40 21.04 -18.31
C ARG A 364 -9.30 19.99 -18.27
N LEU A 365 -9.68 18.75 -18.57
CA LEU A 365 -8.81 17.58 -18.51
C LEU A 365 -8.71 16.89 -19.90
N PRO A 366 -7.94 17.48 -20.85
CA PRO A 366 -7.95 17.04 -22.25
C PRO A 366 -7.38 15.64 -22.49
N LYS A 367 -6.68 15.05 -21.52
CA LYS A 367 -6.10 13.70 -21.61
C LYS A 367 -6.75 12.70 -20.67
N LEU A 368 -7.86 13.07 -20.02
CA LEU A 368 -8.57 12.17 -19.13
C LEU A 368 -9.04 10.97 -19.96
N ALA A 369 -8.63 9.77 -19.54
CA ALA A 369 -8.95 8.51 -20.19
C ALA A 369 -9.70 7.56 -19.27
N GLN A 370 -9.66 7.79 -17.95
CA GLN A 370 -10.28 6.91 -16.97
C GLN A 370 -10.73 7.66 -15.72
N VAL A 371 -11.97 7.39 -15.30
CA VAL A 371 -12.51 7.72 -13.98
C VAL A 371 -12.87 6.39 -13.31
N ARG A 372 -12.32 6.14 -12.12
CA ARG A 372 -12.58 4.91 -11.36
C ARG A 372 -13.23 5.23 -10.03
N ILE A 373 -14.33 4.56 -9.72
CA ILE A 373 -14.91 4.54 -8.38
C ILE A 373 -14.55 3.22 -7.73
N ARG A 374 -13.79 3.27 -6.64
CA ARG A 374 -13.50 2.08 -5.84
C ARG A 374 -14.71 1.80 -4.94
N ASN A 375 -15.72 1.13 -5.49
CA ASN A 375 -16.97 0.74 -4.86
C ASN A 375 -16.80 -0.36 -3.79
N VAL A 376 -16.06 -0.04 -2.73
CA VAL A 376 -15.90 -0.85 -1.50
C VAL A 376 -16.17 0.01 -0.28
N GLY A 377 -16.33 -0.63 0.88
CA GLY A 377 -16.60 0.03 2.16
C GLY A 377 -17.70 1.08 2.08
N THR A 378 -17.37 2.35 2.36
CA THR A 378 -18.35 3.45 2.34
C THR A 378 -18.97 3.73 0.96
N LEU A 379 -18.36 3.24 -0.12
CA LEU A 379 -18.84 3.38 -1.50
C LEU A 379 -19.41 2.06 -2.06
N ALA A 380 -19.55 1.00 -1.25
CA ALA A 380 -20.03 -0.30 -1.71
C ALA A 380 -21.44 -0.24 -2.30
N ASN A 381 -22.36 0.50 -1.67
CA ASN A 381 -23.77 0.54 -2.05
C ASN A 381 -24.07 1.40 -3.29
N ILE A 382 -23.06 2.00 -3.94
CA ILE A 382 -23.28 2.74 -5.21
C ILE A 382 -23.85 1.82 -6.29
N MET A 383 -23.58 0.52 -6.22
CA MET A 383 -24.15 -0.49 -7.13
C MET A 383 -25.68 -0.56 -7.08
N GLU A 384 -26.29 -0.12 -5.98
CA GLU A 384 -27.75 -0.07 -5.81
C GLU A 384 -28.39 1.18 -6.47
N HIS A 385 -27.57 2.02 -7.12
CA HIS A 385 -28.00 3.25 -7.79
C HIS A 385 -27.73 3.19 -9.31
N PRO A 386 -28.44 2.33 -10.07
CA PRO A 386 -28.17 2.10 -11.49
C PRO A 386 -28.38 3.35 -12.35
N GLU A 387 -29.35 4.21 -12.04
CA GLU A 387 -29.58 5.46 -12.78
C GLU A 387 -28.38 6.41 -12.70
N PHE A 388 -27.75 6.51 -11.52
CA PHE A 388 -26.53 7.27 -11.32
C PHE A 388 -25.39 6.72 -12.19
N LEU A 389 -25.15 5.40 -12.10
CA LEU A 389 -24.08 4.73 -12.85
C LEU A 389 -24.29 4.85 -14.36
N GLN A 390 -25.51 4.63 -14.85
CA GLN A 390 -25.85 4.71 -16.27
C GLN A 390 -25.63 6.12 -16.81
N ARG A 391 -26.08 7.14 -16.08
CA ARG A 391 -25.94 8.54 -16.47
C ARG A 391 -24.47 8.92 -16.63
N TRP A 392 -23.63 8.58 -15.64
CA TRP A 392 -22.21 8.90 -15.69
C TRP A 392 -21.46 8.07 -16.73
N TRP A 393 -21.77 6.78 -16.86
CA TRP A 393 -21.23 5.94 -17.91
C TRP A 393 -21.50 6.54 -19.30
N LYS A 394 -22.75 6.93 -19.60
CA LYS A 394 -23.11 7.56 -20.88
C LYS A 394 -22.32 8.85 -21.12
N ARG A 395 -22.25 9.74 -20.13
CA ARG A 395 -21.51 11.02 -20.24
C ARG A 395 -20.02 10.82 -20.51
N TRP A 396 -19.38 9.91 -19.77
CA TRP A 396 -17.94 9.63 -19.94
C TRP A 396 -17.64 8.89 -21.24
N HIS A 397 -18.50 7.94 -21.61
CA HIS A 397 -18.36 7.20 -22.86
C HIS A 397 -18.43 8.11 -24.10
N LEU A 398 -19.31 9.12 -24.12
CA LEU A 398 -19.36 10.13 -25.19
C LEU A 398 -18.07 10.94 -25.36
N ARG A 399 -17.17 10.91 -24.37
CA ARG A 399 -15.87 11.59 -24.36
C ARG A 399 -14.69 10.63 -24.52
N ASP A 400 -14.95 9.36 -24.85
CA ASP A 400 -13.96 8.27 -24.87
C ASP A 400 -13.24 8.06 -23.52
N VAL A 401 -13.91 8.39 -22.41
CA VAL A 401 -13.40 8.19 -21.04
C VAL A 401 -13.99 6.92 -20.44
N ARG A 402 -13.13 6.02 -19.96
CA ARG A 402 -13.56 4.81 -19.24
C ARG A 402 -14.13 5.18 -17.87
N PHE A 403 -15.25 4.57 -17.49
CA PHE A 403 -15.84 4.69 -16.17
C PHE A 403 -15.89 3.30 -15.52
N ASP A 404 -14.95 3.03 -14.62
CA ASP A 404 -14.67 1.69 -14.10
C ASP A 404 -14.95 1.55 -12.59
N ASP A 405 -15.22 0.32 -12.17
CA ASP A 405 -15.36 -0.11 -10.78
C ASP A 405 -14.02 -0.40 -10.08
N LYS A 406 -14.07 -0.91 -8.84
CA LYS A 406 -12.89 -1.29 -8.05
C LYS A 406 -11.96 -2.29 -8.74
N ASP A 407 -12.49 -3.14 -9.62
CA ASP A 407 -11.78 -4.21 -10.32
C ASP A 407 -11.28 -3.77 -11.69
N GLY A 408 -11.48 -2.48 -12.04
CA GLY A 408 -11.10 -1.94 -13.34
C GLY A 408 -12.04 -2.40 -14.47
N ARG A 409 -13.20 -2.96 -14.13
CA ARG A 409 -14.23 -3.32 -15.10
C ARG A 409 -15.11 -2.10 -15.35
N PRO A 410 -15.50 -1.82 -16.61
CA PRO A 410 -16.43 -0.73 -16.87
C PRO A 410 -17.75 -0.99 -16.15
N PHE A 411 -18.40 0.06 -15.64
CA PHE A 411 -19.79 -0.01 -15.18
C PHE A 411 -20.72 -0.21 -16.39
N HIS A 412 -20.65 -1.37 -17.03
CA HIS A 412 -21.55 -1.74 -18.10
C HIS A 412 -22.82 -2.27 -17.44
N LEU A 413 -23.87 -1.45 -17.45
CA LEU A 413 -25.20 -2.00 -17.28
C LEU A 413 -25.49 -2.71 -18.59
N SER A 414 -25.43 -4.05 -18.59
CA SER A 414 -26.05 -4.83 -19.65
C SER A 414 -27.45 -4.25 -19.83
N SER A 415 -27.68 -3.58 -20.96
CA SER A 415 -29.04 -3.35 -21.41
C SER A 415 -29.64 -4.74 -21.49
N GLN A 416 -30.42 -5.13 -20.50
CA GLN A 416 -31.39 -6.20 -20.64
C GLN A 416 -32.45 -5.68 -21.62
N ASP A 417 -32.02 -5.50 -22.87
CA ASP A 417 -32.80 -5.35 -24.08
C ASP A 417 -32.49 -6.59 -24.96
N ASP A 418 -32.27 -7.74 -24.33
CA ASP A 418 -32.55 -9.02 -24.97
C ASP A 418 -34.08 -9.20 -24.89
N ASP A 419 -34.73 -8.82 -25.98
CA ASP A 419 -35.85 -9.55 -26.55
C ASP A 419 -36.98 -9.98 -25.59
N VAL A 420 -37.88 -9.04 -25.25
CA VAL A 420 -39.31 -9.38 -25.35
C VAL A 420 -39.74 -9.09 -26.78
N LEU A 421 -39.33 -9.98 -27.70
CA LEU A 421 -39.99 -10.13 -28.99
C LEU A 421 -41.42 -10.56 -28.71
N VAL A 422 -42.33 -9.59 -28.72
CA VAL A 422 -43.77 -9.84 -28.80
C VAL A 422 -44.01 -10.56 -30.14
N GLU A 423 -44.31 -11.86 -30.09
CA GLU A 423 -44.85 -12.58 -31.24
C GLU A 423 -46.13 -11.88 -31.73
N PRO A 424 -46.24 -11.51 -33.01
CA PRO A 424 -47.51 -11.05 -33.55
C PRO A 424 -48.46 -12.26 -33.71
N GLN A 425 -49.63 -12.19 -33.08
CA GLN A 425 -50.74 -13.14 -33.31
C GLN A 425 -51.43 -12.91 -34.65
#